data_AF-A0A946EJV2-F1
#
_entry.id   AF-A0A946EJV2-F1
#
_cell.length_a   1.000
_cell.length_b   1.000
_cell.length_c   1.000
_cell.angle_alpha   90.00
_cell.angle_beta   90.00
_cell.angle_gamma   90.00
#
_symmetry.space_group_name_H-M   'P 1'
#
loop_
_entity.id
_entity.type
_entity.pdbx_description
1 polymer ?
#
loop_
_entity_poly.entity_id
_entity_poly.type
_entity_poly.pdbx_seq_one_letter_code
_entity_poly.pdbx_strand_id
1 'polypeptide(L)'
;MSHPEKIRIQALKYVDNGGAISDALEIYGVSRSSFQRWRIMSNETGSVAIPPRNTQPYKIDNEKLKSYINDNPSAYIEEIAEHFKLSTGGICEALKRLKISRKKKACYMLKETTKFVELS
;
A
#
# COMPACT_ATOMS: atom_id res chain seq x y z
N MET A 1 9.05 -0.15 -22.95
CA MET A 1 8.69 1.26 -22.71
C MET A 1 7.26 1.35 -22.20
N SER A 2 6.99 2.27 -21.28
CA SER A 2 5.62 2.53 -20.82
C SER A 2 5.05 3.69 -21.63
N HIS A 3 3.95 3.44 -22.36
CA HIS A 3 3.23 4.50 -23.07
C HIS A 3 2.09 5.02 -22.20
N PRO A 4 1.80 6.33 -22.23
CA PRO A 4 0.66 6.92 -21.56
C PRO A 4 -0.65 6.35 -22.11
N GLU A 5 -1.67 6.27 -21.26
CA GLU A 5 -2.97 5.66 -21.58
C GLU A 5 -3.64 6.27 -22.82
N LYS A 6 -3.54 7.59 -23.00
CA LYS A 6 -4.07 8.31 -24.16
C LYS A 6 -3.57 7.72 -25.49
N ILE A 7 -2.27 7.41 -25.59
CA ILE A 7 -1.67 6.85 -26.81
C ILE A 7 -2.19 5.43 -27.05
N ARG A 8 -2.37 4.64 -25.99
CA ARG A 8 -2.90 3.27 -26.11
C ARG A 8 -4.31 3.26 -26.67
N ILE A 9 -5.16 4.13 -26.13
CA ILE A 9 -6.54 4.31 -26.56
C ILE A 9 -6.59 4.81 -28.01
N GLN A 10 -5.77 5.79 -28.37
CA GLN A 10 -5.71 6.32 -29.74
C GLN A 10 -5.25 5.28 -30.76
N ALA A 11 -4.22 4.49 -30.44
CA ALA A 11 -3.72 3.43 -31.31
C ALA A 11 -4.76 2.33 -31.55
N LEU A 12 -5.51 1.93 -30.51
CA LEU A 12 -6.59 0.94 -30.65
C LEU A 12 -7.76 1.50 -31.46
N LYS A 13 -8.23 2.71 -31.15
CA LYS A 13 -9.31 3.38 -31.90
C LYS A 13 -8.98 3.53 -33.38
N TYR A 14 -7.72 3.81 -33.72
CA TYR A 14 -7.29 3.92 -35.12
C TYR A 14 -7.49 2.60 -35.88
N VAL A 15 -7.15 1.48 -35.25
CA VAL A 15 -7.33 0.14 -35.83
C VAL A 15 -8.80 -0.27 -35.85
N ASP A 16 -9.57 0.06 -34.80
CA ASP A 16 -11.02 -0.19 -34.75
C ASP A 16 -11.78 0.58 -35.84
N ASN A 17 -11.28 1.76 -36.22
CA ASN A 17 -11.81 2.55 -37.34
C ASN A 17 -11.39 2.01 -38.72
N GLY A 18 -10.73 0.85 -38.80
CA GLY A 18 -10.31 0.21 -40.04
C GLY A 18 -8.90 0.55 -40.52
N GLY A 19 -8.11 1.26 -39.70
CA GLY A 19 -6.71 1.56 -40.01
C GLY A 19 -5.80 0.32 -39.96
N ALA A 20 -4.74 0.32 -40.76
CA ALA A 20 -3.75 -0.74 -40.72
C ALA A 20 -2.94 -0.70 -39.41
N ILE A 21 -2.57 -1.87 -38.91
CA ILE A 21 -1.79 -1.97 -37.66
C ILE A 21 -0.39 -1.36 -37.87
N SER A 22 0.25 -1.55 -39.03
CA SER A 22 1.56 -0.96 -39.36
C SER A 22 1.56 0.54 -39.16
N ASP A 23 0.55 1.21 -39.71
CA ASP A 23 0.45 2.66 -39.75
C ASP A 23 0.23 3.20 -38.34
N ALA A 24 -0.56 2.51 -37.51
CA ALA A 24 -0.71 2.83 -36.10
C ALA A 24 0.62 2.76 -35.34
N LEU A 25 1.46 1.76 -35.62
CA LEU A 25 2.75 1.62 -34.95
C LEU A 25 3.70 2.77 -35.30
N GLU A 26 3.70 3.20 -36.56
CA GLU A 26 4.52 4.32 -37.04
C GLU A 26 4.02 5.67 -36.51
N ILE A 27 2.71 5.96 -36.66
CA ILE A 27 2.09 7.22 -36.23
C ILE A 27 2.28 7.45 -34.74
N TYR A 28 2.09 6.40 -33.92
CA TYR A 28 2.13 6.52 -32.46
C TYR A 28 3.50 6.14 -31.86
N GLY A 29 4.47 5.72 -32.68
CA GLY A 29 5.80 5.32 -32.22
C GLY A 29 5.77 4.14 -31.25
N VAL A 30 4.91 3.16 -31.50
CA VAL A 30 4.67 2.01 -30.61
C VAL A 30 5.22 0.74 -31.24
N SER A 31 5.81 -0.15 -30.44
CA SER A 31 6.20 -1.48 -30.93
C SER A 31 5.00 -2.40 -31.11
N ARG A 32 5.07 -3.31 -32.10
CA ARG A 32 4.02 -4.30 -32.36
C ARG A 32 3.65 -5.13 -31.13
N SER A 33 4.62 -5.49 -30.29
CA SER A 33 4.39 -6.28 -29.08
C SER A 33 3.62 -5.51 -27.99
N SER A 34 3.88 -4.21 -27.83
CA SER A 34 3.10 -3.34 -26.94
C SER A 34 1.64 -3.26 -27.38
N PHE A 35 1.40 -3.04 -28.68
CA PHE A 35 0.06 -2.98 -29.24
C PHE A 35 -0.73 -4.27 -29.03
N GLN A 36 -0.12 -5.43 -29.30
CA GLN A 36 -0.77 -6.73 -29.08
C GLN A 36 -1.15 -6.96 -27.62
N ARG A 37 -0.28 -6.59 -26.67
CA ARG A 37 -0.60 -6.66 -25.23
C ARG A 37 -1.80 -5.80 -24.87
N TRP A 38 -1.91 -4.59 -25.42
CA TRP A 38 -3.07 -3.71 -25.17
C TRP A 38 -4.36 -4.28 -25.75
N ARG A 39 -4.30 -4.90 -26.92
CA ARG A 39 -5.45 -5.56 -27.53
C ARG A 39 -5.96 -6.71 -26.68
N ILE A 40 -5.06 -7.57 -26.19
CA ILE A 40 -5.38 -8.67 -25.27
C ILE A 40 -6.00 -8.12 -23.98
N MET A 41 -5.34 -7.13 -23.37
CA MET A 41 -5.80 -6.51 -22.12
C MET A 41 -7.18 -5.84 -22.26
N SER A 42 -7.44 -5.18 -23.40
CA SER A 42 -8.73 -4.59 -23.74
C SER A 42 -9.83 -5.65 -23.86
N ASN A 43 -9.52 -6.82 -24.43
CA ASN A 43 -10.48 -7.91 -24.57
C ASN A 43 -10.78 -8.60 -23.22
N GLU A 44 -9.77 -8.76 -22.36
CA GLU A 44 -9.91 -9.45 -21.07
C GLU A 44 -10.55 -8.56 -19.98
N THR A 45 -10.13 -7.30 -19.89
CA THR A 45 -10.48 -6.40 -18.78
C THR A 45 -11.42 -5.27 -19.20
N GLY A 46 -11.57 -5.02 -20.51
CA GLY A 46 -12.34 -3.87 -21.02
C GLY A 46 -11.62 -2.52 -20.84
N SER A 47 -10.38 -2.51 -20.34
CA SER A 47 -9.60 -1.31 -20.07
C SER A 47 -8.15 -1.47 -20.51
N VAL A 48 -7.54 -0.35 -20.90
CA VAL A 48 -6.16 -0.27 -21.40
C VAL A 48 -5.25 0.52 -20.45
N ALA A 49 -5.81 0.89 -19.28
CA ALA A 49 -5.10 1.59 -18.22
C ALA A 49 -3.86 0.83 -17.77
N ILE A 50 -2.87 1.57 -17.25
CA ILE A 50 -1.69 0.95 -16.65
C ILE A 50 -2.16 0.21 -15.39
N PRO A 51 -1.95 -1.12 -15.30
CA PRO A 51 -2.35 -1.85 -14.10
C PRO A 51 -1.58 -1.28 -12.90
N PRO A 52 -2.24 -1.13 -11.73
CA PRO A 52 -1.58 -0.67 -10.54
C PRO A 52 -0.45 -1.65 -10.19
N ARG A 53 0.70 -1.11 -9.77
CA ARG A 53 1.80 -1.95 -9.31
C ARG A 53 1.32 -2.73 -8.09
N ASN A 54 1.57 -4.03 -8.07
CA ASN A 54 1.38 -4.80 -6.85
C ASN A 54 2.43 -4.35 -5.81
N THR A 55 2.02 -3.47 -4.91
CA THR A 55 2.83 -2.98 -3.78
C THR A 55 2.39 -3.64 -2.47
N GLN A 56 1.69 -4.77 -2.53
CA GLN A 56 1.25 -5.45 -1.33
C GLN A 56 2.46 -5.97 -0.54
N PRO A 57 2.44 -5.82 0.79
CA PRO A 57 3.49 -6.33 1.65
C PRO A 57 3.53 -7.85 1.63
N TYR A 58 4.69 -8.43 1.35
CA TYR A 58 4.84 -9.88 1.34
C TYR A 58 4.93 -10.49 2.75
N LYS A 59 5.53 -9.78 3.71
CA LYS A 59 5.97 -10.36 5.00
C LYS A 59 4.99 -10.22 6.17
N ILE A 60 4.04 -9.28 6.10
CA ILE A 60 3.18 -8.94 7.25
C ILE A 60 1.73 -9.20 6.88
N ASP A 61 1.13 -10.15 7.57
CA ASP A 61 -0.31 -10.37 7.54
C ASP A 61 -1.00 -9.29 8.38
N ASN A 62 -1.80 -8.47 7.70
CA ASN A 62 -2.50 -7.34 8.30
C ASN A 62 -3.53 -7.79 9.35
N GLU A 63 -4.15 -8.96 9.16
CA GLU A 63 -5.19 -9.45 10.07
C GLU A 63 -4.58 -9.94 11.37
N LYS A 64 -3.51 -10.74 11.28
CA LYS A 64 -2.77 -11.23 12.45
C LYS A 64 -2.20 -10.09 13.29
N LEU A 65 -1.65 -9.05 12.64
CA LEU A 65 -1.13 -7.88 13.35
C LEU A 65 -2.24 -7.13 14.09
N LYS A 66 -3.43 -6.98 13.49
CA LYS A 66 -4.59 -6.35 14.14
C LYS A 66 -5.06 -7.15 15.35
N SER A 67 -5.22 -8.46 15.23
CA SER A 67 -5.64 -9.31 16.34
C SER A 67 -4.66 -9.23 17.51
N TYR A 68 -3.35 -9.33 17.23
CA TYR A 68 -2.33 -9.24 18.26
C TYR A 68 -2.37 -7.91 19.04
N ILE A 69 -2.63 -6.79 18.35
CA ILE A 69 -2.73 -5.47 18.97
C ILE A 69 -4.01 -5.35 19.83
N ASN A 70 -5.11 -5.96 19.40
CA ASN A 70 -6.35 -5.99 20.17
C ASN A 70 -6.18 -6.80 21.46
N ASP A 71 -5.50 -7.95 21.38
CA ASP A 71 -5.22 -8.81 22.52
C ASP A 71 -4.21 -8.17 23.50
N ASN A 72 -3.24 -7.41 22.96
CA ASN A 72 -2.17 -6.79 23.74
C ASN A 72 -2.09 -5.27 23.51
N PRO A 73 -3.02 -4.47 24.09
CA PRO A 73 -3.09 -3.03 23.83
C PRO A 73 -1.87 -2.24 24.34
N SER A 74 -1.16 -2.78 25.34
CA SER A 74 0.04 -2.18 25.95
C SER A 74 1.37 -2.70 25.41
N ALA A 75 1.37 -3.64 24.45
CA ALA A 75 2.62 -4.22 23.95
C ALA A 75 3.54 -3.18 23.31
N TYR A 76 4.84 -3.29 23.58
CA TYR A 76 5.87 -2.48 22.95
C TYR A 76 6.10 -2.92 21.50
N ILE A 77 6.62 -2.01 20.68
CA ILE A 77 6.92 -2.31 19.27
C ILE A 77 7.98 -3.42 19.17
N GLU A 78 8.89 -3.48 20.13
CA GLU A 78 9.94 -4.50 20.24
C GLU A 78 9.35 -5.89 20.50
N GLU A 79 8.42 -6.01 21.46
CA GLU A 79 7.72 -7.26 21.76
C GLU A 79 6.91 -7.78 20.56
N ILE A 80 6.23 -6.86 19.86
CA ILE A 80 5.53 -7.19 18.60
C ILE A 80 6.55 -7.67 17.56
N ALA A 81 7.67 -6.97 17.41
CA ALA A 81 8.70 -7.32 16.43
C ALA A 81 9.31 -8.70 16.72
N GLU A 82 9.57 -9.05 17.98
CA GLU A 82 10.03 -10.36 18.41
C GLU A 82 9.01 -11.47 18.10
N HIS A 83 7.74 -11.24 18.44
CA HIS A 83 6.66 -12.19 18.18
C HIS A 83 6.52 -12.52 16.68
N PHE A 84 6.61 -11.50 15.83
CA PHE A 84 6.54 -11.66 14.37
C PHE A 84 7.88 -11.99 13.72
N LYS A 85 9.00 -12.02 14.47
CA LYS A 85 10.37 -12.18 13.99
C LYS A 85 10.74 -11.18 12.88
N LEU A 86 10.34 -9.93 13.06
CA LEU A 86 10.56 -8.83 12.12
C LEU A 86 11.42 -7.74 12.76
N SER A 87 11.91 -6.82 11.93
CA SER A 87 12.52 -5.60 12.43
C SER A 87 11.45 -4.65 12.99
N THR A 88 11.78 -3.93 14.05
CA THR A 88 10.95 -2.85 14.63
C THR A 88 10.50 -1.83 13.59
N GLY A 89 11.38 -1.46 12.66
CA GLY A 89 11.05 -0.56 11.54
C GLY A 89 9.96 -1.12 10.61
N GLY A 90 9.98 -2.42 10.35
CA GLY A 90 8.96 -3.10 9.54
C GLY A 90 7.58 -3.09 10.20
N ILE A 91 7.53 -3.28 11.53
CA ILE A 91 6.30 -3.16 12.30
C ILE A 91 5.80 -1.71 12.32
N CYS A 92 6.68 -0.73 12.52
CA CYS A 92 6.31 0.69 12.45
C CYS A 92 5.65 1.07 11.12
N GLU A 93 6.22 0.64 9.99
CA GLU A 93 5.63 0.89 8.67
C GLU A 93 4.29 0.18 8.48
N ALA A 94 4.14 -1.05 9.00
CA ALA A 94 2.87 -1.74 8.98
C ALA A 94 1.79 -1.03 9.80
N LEU A 95 2.13 -0.52 10.99
CA LEU A 95 1.22 0.25 11.84
C LEU A 95 0.76 1.54 11.15
N LYS A 96 1.68 2.28 10.51
CA LYS A 96 1.36 3.47 9.71
C LYS A 96 0.39 3.14 8.57
N ARG A 97 0.66 2.07 7.82
CA ARG A 97 -0.21 1.61 6.72
C ARG A 97 -1.62 1.28 7.22
N LEU A 98 -1.73 0.62 8.37
CA LEU A 98 -3.00 0.25 8.98
C LEU A 98 -3.70 1.42 9.69
N LYS A 99 -3.08 2.60 9.73
CA LYS A 99 -3.56 3.80 10.41
C LYS A 99 -3.84 3.58 11.91
N ILE A 100 -3.10 2.66 12.53
CA ILE A 100 -3.21 2.38 13.97
C ILE A 100 -2.31 3.37 14.69
N SER A 101 -2.92 4.29 15.44
CA SER A 101 -2.22 5.24 16.30
C SER A 101 -2.66 5.06 17.74
N ARG A 102 -1.70 4.98 18.66
CA ARG A 102 -1.97 4.88 20.10
C ARG A 102 -1.82 6.26 20.73
N LYS A 103 -2.88 6.73 21.39
CA LYS A 103 -2.82 7.95 22.20
C LYS A 103 -2.00 7.66 23.46
N LYS A 104 -1.08 8.55 23.81
CA LYS A 104 -0.36 8.47 25.08
C LYS A 104 -1.37 8.54 26.23
N LYS A 105 -1.32 7.57 27.15
CA LYS A 105 -2.08 7.64 28.41
C LYS A 105 -1.41 8.68 29.31
N ALA A 106 -2.21 9.53 29.95
CA ALA A 106 -1.69 10.46 30.95
C ALA A 106 -1.08 9.66 32.10
N CYS A 107 0.20 9.88 32.39
CA CYS A 107 0.86 9.27 33.53
C CYS A 107 0.59 10.15 34.74
N TYR A 108 -0.29 9.71 35.64
CA TYR A 108 -0.49 10.38 36.92
C TYR A 108 0.59 9.89 37.87
N MET A 109 1.62 10.71 38.09
CA MET A 109 2.56 10.50 39.19
C MET A 109 1.79 10.76 40.49
N LEU A 110 1.61 9.73 41.32
CA LEU A 110 1.10 9.92 42.68
C LEU A 110 2.13 10.77 43.43
N LYS A 111 1.82 12.04 43.69
CA LYS A 111 2.62 12.86 44.60
C LYS A 111 2.40 12.27 45.99
N GLU A 112 3.44 11.70 46.59
CA GLU A 112 3.42 11.35 48.01
C GLU A 112 3.13 12.64 48.79
N THR A 113 1.96 12.72 49.41
CA THR A 113 1.61 13.83 50.29
C THR A 113 2.31 13.60 51.62
N THR A 114 3.40 14.32 51.88
CA THR A 114 3.96 14.42 53.23
C THR A 114 2.93 15.12 54.11
N LYS A 115 2.15 14.34 54.87
CA LYS A 115 1.33 14.84 55.98
C LYS A 115 2.27 15.37 57.05
N PHE A 116 2.48 16.68 57.11
CA PHE A 116 3.01 17.30 58.32
C PHE A 116 1.92 17.24 59.39
N VAL A 117 2.11 16.33 60.33
CA VAL A 117 1.32 16.22 61.56
C VAL A 117 1.85 17.31 62.50
N GLU A 118 1.14 18.42 62.62
CA GLU A 118 1.39 19.38 63.70
C GLU A 118 0.82 18.81 65.00
N LEU A 119 1.73 18.28 65.82
CA LEU A 119 1.55 18.06 67.25
C LEU A 119 2.03 19.32 67.97
N SER A 120 1.12 20.04 68.63
CA SER A 120 1.24 20.70 69.96
C SER A 120 0.12 21.72 70.15
#